data_AF-A0A7J9ERY4-F1
#
_entry.id   AF-A0A7J9ERY4-F1
#
_cell.length_a   1.000
_cell.length_b   1.000
_cell.length_c   1.000
_cell.angle_alpha   90.00
_cell.angle_beta   90.00
_cell.angle_gamma   90.00
#
_symmetry.space_group_name_H-M   'P 1'
#
loop_
_entity.id
_entity.type
_entity.pdbx_description
1 polymer ?
#
loop_
_entity_poly.entity_id
_entity_poly.type
_entity_poly.pdbx_seq_one_letter_code
_entity_poly.pdbx_strand_id
1 'polypeptide(L)'
;MVEVTVAAWISHAPCLTPNSFHSISNGKSRNKTTKVVPTSTKAWKIRTAVAAASCSSSVFGSFNQTVGGHVLREGECLEKYKKEGKGKKRVFFLDVNPLCYAGNKPSLQSFGHWVSLFFSQVCLTDPVIAVFDGDNCNELRRRLLPSYKAHRRKFFPQSTISKKYVRGQVGRSQQLIMDVLRKCNVPVLKVEGNEADDVVATLVEQVLERGYHVVIASPDKDFKQLISENVQIVMPLVELKRWSFYTLKHYTAQYNCDPQSDLSL
;
A
#
# COMPACT_ATOMS: atom_id res chain seq x y z
N MET A 1 9.75 17.66 9.17
CA MET A 1 10.20 16.28 9.43
C MET A 1 9.03 15.55 10.05
N VAL A 2 8.35 14.68 9.31
CA VAL A 2 7.23 13.89 9.83
C VAL A 2 7.83 12.58 10.35
N GLU A 3 8.00 12.46 11.67
CA GLU A 3 8.26 11.15 12.28
C GLU A 3 6.93 10.40 12.40
N VAL A 4 6.75 9.36 11.58
CA VAL A 4 5.65 8.41 11.76
C VAL A 4 6.19 7.21 12.53
N THR A 5 5.72 7.00 13.75
CA THR A 5 6.08 5.83 14.57
C THR A 5 5.37 4.58 14.03
N VAL A 6 5.94 3.93 13.00
CA VAL A 6 5.37 2.74 12.33
C VAL A 6 5.23 1.50 13.25
N ALA A 7 5.90 1.49 14.41
CA ALA A 7 6.05 0.29 15.24
C ALA A 7 4.74 -0.25 15.87
N ALA A 8 3.71 0.57 16.06
CA ALA A 8 2.51 0.15 16.80
C ALA A 8 1.38 -0.45 15.93
N TRP A 9 1.53 -0.47 14.60
CA TRP A 9 0.38 -0.71 13.68
C TRP A 9 0.45 -2.05 12.92
N ILE A 10 1.52 -2.84 13.10
CA ILE A 10 1.86 -4.00 12.24
C ILE A 10 1.14 -5.31 12.64
N SER A 11 0.25 -5.32 13.64
CA SER A 11 -0.20 -6.59 14.26
C SER A 11 -1.58 -7.13 13.88
N HIS A 12 -2.32 -6.56 12.91
CA HIS A 12 -3.64 -7.08 12.56
C HIS A 12 -3.80 -7.32 11.06
N ALA A 13 -3.87 -8.60 10.68
CA ALA A 13 -4.22 -9.04 9.34
C ALA A 13 -5.71 -8.72 9.04
N PRO A 14 -6.04 -8.25 7.82
CA PRO A 14 -7.43 -8.03 7.43
C PRO A 14 -8.13 -9.37 7.18
N CYS A 15 -9.13 -9.69 8.03
CA CYS A 15 -10.04 -10.81 7.79
C CYS A 15 -11.26 -10.31 7.00
N LEU A 16 -11.30 -10.61 5.70
CA LEU A 16 -12.55 -10.49 4.93
C LEU A 16 -13.36 -11.79 5.14
N THR A 17 -14.45 -11.71 5.90
CA THR A 17 -15.45 -12.79 5.95
C THR A 17 -16.35 -12.73 4.71
N PRO A 18 -16.72 -13.86 4.09
CA PRO A 18 -17.67 -13.86 2.98
C PRO A 18 -19.07 -13.43 3.45
N ASN A 19 -19.68 -12.47 2.74
CA ASN A 19 -21.03 -11.98 3.01
C ASN A 19 -22.09 -13.08 2.88
N SER A 20 -22.96 -13.19 3.89
CA SER A 20 -24.30 -13.78 3.74
C SER A 20 -25.28 -12.67 3.32
N PHE A 21 -25.86 -12.84 2.13
CA PHE A 21 -26.96 -12.02 1.64
C PHE A 21 -28.23 -12.33 2.43
N HIS A 22 -28.83 -11.34 3.09
CA HIS A 22 -30.25 -11.39 3.43
C HIS A 22 -30.94 -10.07 3.05
N SER A 23 -31.93 -10.22 2.20
CA SER A 23 -32.90 -9.19 1.77
C SER A 23 -33.84 -8.85 2.91
N ILE A 24 -34.02 -7.56 3.24
CA ILE A 24 -35.15 -7.08 4.05
C ILE A 24 -35.70 -5.77 3.49
N SER A 25 -37.03 -5.77 3.37
CA SER A 25 -37.95 -4.78 2.81
C SER A 25 -38.19 -3.53 3.68
N ASN A 26 -38.74 -2.51 3.02
CA ASN A 26 -39.26 -1.23 3.53
C ASN A 26 -40.03 -1.28 4.87
N GLY A 27 -39.76 -0.29 5.73
CA GLY A 27 -40.59 0.06 6.89
C GLY A 27 -40.30 1.49 7.40
N LYS A 28 -41.35 2.32 7.45
CA LYS A 28 -41.34 3.73 7.88
C LYS A 28 -41.26 3.91 9.41
N SER A 29 -40.64 5.04 9.81
CA SER A 29 -40.98 5.93 10.95
C SER A 29 -40.59 5.51 12.38
N ARG A 30 -39.72 6.32 13.03
CA ARG A 30 -40.06 7.28 14.10
C ARG A 30 -38.81 7.73 14.87
N ASN A 31 -38.71 9.05 15.10
CA ASN A 31 -37.74 9.67 15.99
C ASN A 31 -38.02 9.28 17.46
N LYS A 32 -36.99 8.85 18.19
CA LYS A 32 -36.95 8.93 19.66
C LYS A 32 -35.53 9.25 20.14
N THR A 33 -35.44 10.41 20.77
CA THR A 33 -34.35 10.90 21.61
C THR A 33 -34.30 10.12 22.92
N THR A 34 -33.14 9.61 23.36
CA THR A 34 -32.78 9.54 24.79
C THR A 34 -31.33 9.11 25.04
N LYS A 35 -30.61 10.01 25.72
CA LYS A 35 -29.70 9.85 26.88
C LYS A 35 -28.55 8.81 26.87
N VAL A 36 -27.36 9.38 27.01
CA VAL A 36 -26.09 8.77 27.42
C VAL A 36 -26.08 8.51 28.93
N VAL A 37 -25.64 7.32 29.36
CA VAL A 37 -25.10 7.03 30.71
C VAL A 37 -23.96 6.00 30.56
N PRO A 38 -22.80 6.18 31.22
CA PRO A 38 -21.63 5.31 31.06
C PRO A 38 -21.58 4.20 32.12
N THR A 39 -21.10 3.00 31.74
CA THR A 39 -20.62 1.96 32.68
C THR A 39 -19.43 1.25 32.03
N SER A 40 -18.24 1.45 32.59
CA SER A 40 -17.54 0.56 33.54
C SER A 40 -16.85 -0.65 32.90
N THR A 41 -15.53 -0.51 32.88
CA THR A 41 -14.42 -1.47 32.76
C THR A 41 -14.73 -2.92 33.08
N LYS A 42 -14.28 -3.84 32.21
CA LYS A 42 -13.62 -5.11 32.60
C LYS A 42 -12.53 -5.49 31.61
N ALA A 43 -11.30 -5.58 32.12
CA ALA A 43 -10.15 -6.15 31.45
C ALA A 43 -10.24 -7.69 31.44
N TRP A 44 -9.88 -8.33 30.33
CA TRP A 44 -9.72 -9.77 30.27
C TRP A 44 -8.34 -10.12 29.71
N LYS A 45 -7.52 -10.79 30.53
CA LYS A 45 -6.24 -11.41 30.18
C LYS A 45 -6.50 -12.70 29.39
N ILE A 46 -5.87 -12.88 28.23
CA ILE A 46 -5.86 -14.17 27.54
C ILE A 46 -4.44 -14.73 27.54
N ARG A 47 -4.38 -16.01 27.94
CA ARG A 47 -3.20 -16.86 28.12
C ARG A 47 -2.59 -17.26 26.78
N THR A 48 -1.26 -17.30 26.76
CA THR A 48 -0.41 -17.93 25.74
C THR A 48 -0.57 -19.45 25.76
N ALA A 49 -0.78 -20.05 24.59
CA ALA A 49 -0.58 -21.49 24.39
C ALA A 49 0.42 -21.68 23.24
N VAL A 50 1.54 -22.33 23.56
CA VAL A 50 2.61 -22.72 22.64
C VAL A 50 2.35 -24.17 22.27
N ALA A 51 2.24 -24.48 20.98
CA ALA A 51 2.24 -25.85 20.51
C ALA A 51 3.32 -25.98 19.43
N ALA A 52 4.44 -26.61 19.80
CA ALA A 52 5.46 -27.09 18.91
C ALA A 52 5.04 -28.47 18.39
N ALA A 53 5.09 -28.65 17.07
CA ALA A 53 5.02 -29.97 16.44
C ALA A 53 6.18 -30.07 15.43
N SER A 54 7.20 -30.81 15.82
CA SER A 54 8.31 -31.23 14.98
C SER A 54 7.94 -32.54 14.29
N CYS A 55 8.05 -32.59 12.96
CA CYS A 55 8.06 -33.85 12.22
C CYS A 55 9.36 -33.93 11.42
N SER A 56 10.24 -34.81 11.88
CA SER A 56 11.44 -35.25 11.20
C SER A 56 11.11 -36.39 10.23
N SER A 57 11.65 -36.34 9.02
CA SER A 57 11.94 -37.55 8.26
C SER A 57 13.06 -37.27 7.27
N SER A 58 14.20 -37.87 7.59
CA SER A 58 15.43 -38.01 6.82
C SER A 58 15.28 -38.98 5.66
N VAL A 59 15.83 -38.67 4.50
CA VAL A 59 16.44 -39.67 3.62
C VAL A 59 17.74 -39.09 3.06
N PHE A 60 18.85 -39.62 3.56
CA PHE A 60 20.22 -39.38 3.10
C PHE A 60 20.53 -40.34 1.96
N GLY A 61 20.93 -39.82 0.80
CA GLY A 61 21.58 -40.59 -0.26
C GLY A 61 23.06 -40.20 -0.29
N SER A 62 23.90 -41.05 0.28
CA SER A 62 25.36 -40.90 0.31
C SER A 62 25.96 -41.36 -1.02
N PHE A 63 26.72 -40.51 -1.70
CA PHE A 63 27.60 -40.91 -2.80
C PHE A 63 28.97 -40.26 -2.58
N ASN A 64 29.92 -41.04 -2.07
CA ASN A 64 31.30 -40.60 -1.86
C ASN A 64 32.14 -40.98 -3.08
N GLN A 65 32.79 -39.99 -3.69
CA GLN A 65 34.04 -40.21 -4.41
C GLN A 65 34.97 -39.03 -4.15
N THR A 66 36.00 -39.29 -3.35
CA THR A 66 37.07 -38.34 -2.99
C THR A 66 38.24 -38.46 -3.95
N VAL A 67 38.72 -37.34 -4.49
CA VAL A 67 40.17 -37.08 -4.69
C VAL A 67 40.41 -35.56 -4.63
N GLY A 68 41.37 -35.13 -3.79
CA GLY A 68 42.07 -33.85 -3.93
C GLY A 68 41.65 -32.74 -2.94
N GLY A 69 42.49 -32.51 -1.93
CA GLY A 69 42.19 -31.68 -0.78
C GLY A 69 42.19 -30.16 -0.99
N HIS A 70 41.35 -29.48 -0.21
CA HIS A 70 41.67 -28.23 0.48
C HIS A 70 40.64 -28.08 1.63
N VAL A 71 41.10 -28.15 2.88
CA VAL A 71 40.23 -27.97 4.06
C VAL A 71 39.90 -26.48 4.17
N LEU A 72 38.74 -26.07 3.67
CA LEU A 72 38.13 -24.78 3.98
C LEU A 72 36.99 -25.01 4.96
N ARG A 73 36.94 -24.19 6.01
CA ARG A 73 35.98 -24.26 7.11
C ARG A 73 34.53 -24.16 6.59
N GLU A 74 33.86 -25.31 6.43
CA GLU A 74 32.47 -25.43 5.96
C GLU A 74 31.41 -24.87 6.94
N GLY A 75 31.82 -24.37 8.12
CA GLY A 75 30.91 -23.91 9.18
C GLY A 75 30.39 -22.47 9.03
N GLU A 76 31.07 -21.59 8.30
CA GLU A 76 30.71 -20.14 8.26
C GLU A 76 29.80 -19.77 7.08
N CYS A 77 29.90 -20.51 5.97
CA CYS A 77 29.10 -20.27 4.77
C CYS A 77 27.65 -20.78 4.96
N LEU A 78 27.47 -21.92 5.61
CA LEU A 78 26.16 -22.56 5.79
C LEU A 78 25.24 -21.79 6.76
N GLU A 79 25.82 -21.09 7.74
CA GLU A 79 25.09 -20.19 8.65
C GLU A 79 24.65 -18.88 7.98
N LYS A 80 25.40 -18.40 6.97
CA LYS A 80 25.00 -17.26 6.13
C LYS A 80 23.77 -17.60 5.27
N TYR A 81 23.79 -18.77 4.62
CA TYR A 81 22.69 -19.23 3.78
C TYR A 81 21.42 -19.61 4.59
N LYS A 82 21.55 -20.08 5.83
CA LYS A 82 20.40 -20.34 6.70
C LYS A 82 19.71 -19.07 7.22
N LYS A 83 20.42 -17.94 7.34
CA LYS A 83 19.82 -16.64 7.70
C LYS A 83 19.06 -15.97 6.55
N GLU A 84 19.43 -16.27 5.30
CA GLU A 84 18.79 -15.72 4.10
C GLU A 84 17.43 -16.35 3.77
N GLY A 85 17.05 -17.45 4.44
CA GLY A 85 15.80 -18.18 4.19
C GLY A 85 14.52 -17.53 4.73
N LYS A 86 14.62 -16.44 5.50
CA LYS A 86 13.46 -15.58 5.81
C LYS A 86 13.61 -14.30 4.98
N GLY A 87 13.04 -14.31 3.77
CA GLY A 87 12.97 -13.11 2.92
C GLY A 87 12.51 -11.90 3.72
N LYS A 88 13.17 -10.75 3.53
CA LYS A 88 12.83 -9.54 4.29
C LYS A 88 11.34 -9.23 4.10
N LYS A 89 10.66 -8.85 5.18
CA LYS A 89 9.24 -8.50 5.14
C LYS A 89 9.02 -7.30 4.23
N ARG A 90 7.85 -7.22 3.61
CA ARG A 90 7.47 -6.14 2.70
C ARG A 90 6.48 -5.19 3.36
N VAL A 91 6.50 -3.94 2.95
CA VAL A 91 5.47 -2.94 3.25
C VAL A 91 4.96 -2.39 1.92
N PHE A 92 3.64 -2.29 1.80
CA PHE A 92 2.98 -1.73 0.62
C PHE A 92 2.58 -0.28 0.86
N PHE A 93 2.84 0.58 -0.12
CA PHE A 93 2.24 1.92 -0.20
C PHE A 93 1.23 1.94 -1.34
N LEU A 94 -0.02 2.26 -1.03
CA LEU A 94 -1.10 2.35 -2.01
C LEU A 94 -1.37 3.83 -2.32
N ASP A 95 -1.01 4.26 -3.53
CA ASP A 95 -1.34 5.58 -4.05
C ASP A 95 -2.80 5.60 -4.51
N VAL A 96 -3.65 6.27 -3.73
CA VAL A 96 -5.11 6.12 -3.88
C VAL A 96 -5.67 6.99 -5.00
N ASN A 97 -5.09 8.17 -5.22
CA ASN A 97 -5.68 9.19 -6.08
C ASN A 97 -5.90 8.70 -7.51
N PRO A 98 -4.92 8.08 -8.20
CA PRO A 98 -5.12 7.58 -9.56
C PRO A 98 -6.15 6.45 -9.66
N LEU A 99 -6.28 5.61 -8.62
CA LEU A 99 -7.22 4.47 -8.61
C LEU A 99 -8.68 4.91 -8.59
N CYS A 100 -8.94 6.17 -8.20
CA CYS A 100 -10.27 6.75 -8.15
C CYS A 100 -10.79 7.20 -9.52
N TYR A 101 -10.08 6.92 -10.61
CA TYR A 101 -10.44 7.35 -11.96
C TYR A 101 -10.58 6.17 -12.92
N ALA A 102 -11.51 6.29 -13.86
CA ALA A 102 -11.60 5.47 -15.06
C ALA A 102 -11.28 6.36 -16.26
N GLY A 103 -10.05 6.27 -16.77
CA GLY A 103 -9.51 7.25 -17.71
C GLY A 103 -9.43 8.63 -17.04
N ASN A 104 -10.12 9.63 -17.61
CA ASN A 104 -10.16 10.99 -17.07
C ASN A 104 -11.38 11.29 -16.19
N LYS A 105 -12.24 10.30 -15.92
CA LYS A 105 -13.47 10.48 -15.15
C LYS A 105 -13.34 9.88 -13.75
N PRO A 106 -13.73 10.61 -12.68
CA PRO A 106 -13.76 10.03 -11.35
C PRO A 106 -14.78 8.88 -11.30
N SER A 107 -14.40 7.77 -10.66
CA SER A 107 -15.21 6.56 -10.59
C SER A 107 -14.88 5.77 -9.32
N LEU A 108 -15.86 5.69 -8.41
CA LEU A 108 -15.79 4.84 -7.22
C LEU A 108 -15.74 3.34 -7.58
N GLN A 109 -16.34 2.98 -8.71
CA GLN A 109 -16.28 1.60 -9.22
C GLN A 109 -14.85 1.24 -9.63
N SER A 110 -14.10 2.18 -10.24
CA SER A 110 -12.68 1.98 -10.55
C SER A 110 -11.89 1.72 -9.28
N PHE A 111 -12.07 2.56 -8.26
CA PHE A 111 -11.41 2.40 -6.97
C PHE A 111 -11.71 1.02 -6.35
N GLY A 112 -13.00 0.67 -6.25
CA GLY A 112 -13.40 -0.62 -5.67
C GLY A 112 -12.85 -1.82 -6.43
N HIS A 113 -12.84 -1.75 -7.77
CA HIS A 113 -12.27 -2.80 -8.61
C HIS A 113 -10.77 -2.99 -8.35
N TRP A 114 -9.98 -1.92 -8.43
CA TRP A 114 -8.52 -2.00 -8.28
C TRP A 114 -8.11 -2.40 -6.87
N VAL A 115 -8.77 -1.86 -5.84
CA VAL A 115 -8.51 -2.23 -4.44
C VAL A 115 -8.91 -3.68 -4.16
N SER A 116 -10.04 -4.15 -4.69
CA SER A 116 -10.41 -5.57 -4.56
C SER A 116 -9.38 -6.49 -5.21
N LEU A 117 -8.89 -6.16 -6.41
CA LEU A 117 -7.85 -6.94 -7.07
C LEU A 117 -6.52 -6.88 -6.31
N PHE A 118 -6.18 -5.72 -5.76
CA PHE A 118 -4.96 -5.53 -4.99
C PHE A 118 -4.93 -6.45 -3.76
N PHE A 119 -5.99 -6.46 -2.95
CA PHE A 119 -6.07 -7.29 -1.75
C PHE A 119 -6.26 -8.79 -2.04
N SER A 120 -6.80 -9.16 -3.19
CA SER A 120 -7.01 -10.57 -3.55
C SER A 120 -5.85 -11.21 -4.31
N GLN A 121 -5.03 -10.41 -5.03
CA GLN A 121 -4.01 -10.94 -5.94
C GLN A 121 -2.59 -10.50 -5.58
N VAL A 122 -2.42 -9.38 -4.88
CA VAL A 122 -1.11 -8.77 -4.65
C VAL A 122 -0.72 -8.82 -3.18
N CYS A 123 -1.55 -8.23 -2.32
CA CYS A 123 -1.25 -8.04 -0.91
C CYS A 123 -2.23 -8.83 -0.04
N LEU A 124 -1.84 -10.06 0.31
CA LEU A 124 -2.65 -10.96 1.12
C LEU A 124 -2.45 -10.74 2.61
N THR A 125 -1.20 -10.57 3.05
CA THR A 125 -0.82 -10.60 4.46
C THR A 125 0.14 -9.49 4.88
N ASP A 126 0.79 -8.83 3.92
CA ASP A 126 1.75 -7.78 4.18
C ASP A 126 1.03 -6.47 4.61
N PRO A 127 1.64 -5.61 5.45
CA PRO A 127 1.06 -4.33 5.84
C PRO A 127 0.95 -3.38 4.63
N VAL A 128 -0.16 -2.65 4.57
CA VAL A 128 -0.46 -1.67 3.52
C VAL A 128 -0.71 -0.31 4.17
N ILE A 129 -0.15 0.76 3.62
CA ILE A 129 -0.45 2.14 3.99
C ILE A 129 -0.99 2.84 2.76
N ALA A 130 -2.21 3.39 2.86
CA ALA A 130 -2.82 4.16 1.79
C ALA A 130 -2.44 5.64 1.91
N VAL A 131 -2.03 6.25 0.81
CA VAL A 131 -1.60 7.65 0.76
C VAL A 131 -2.46 8.43 -0.23
N PHE A 132 -2.91 9.60 0.20
CA PHE A 132 -3.68 10.55 -0.61
C PHE A 132 -2.90 11.85 -0.79
N ASP A 133 -3.19 12.53 -1.90
CA ASP A 133 -2.78 13.94 -2.05
C ASP A 133 -3.36 14.79 -0.91
N GLY A 134 -2.49 15.61 -0.33
CA GLY A 134 -2.87 16.67 0.58
C GLY A 134 -3.79 17.70 -0.04
N ASP A 135 -4.54 18.40 0.81
CA ASP A 135 -5.16 19.64 0.38
C ASP A 135 -4.05 20.65 0.03
N ASN A 136 -4.26 21.42 -1.05
CA ASN A 136 -3.27 22.38 -1.57
C ASN A 136 -1.89 21.78 -1.93
N CYS A 137 -1.79 20.47 -2.19
CA CYS A 137 -0.55 19.75 -2.45
C CYS A 137 0.41 20.40 -3.48
N ASN A 138 -0.12 20.95 -4.58
CA ASN A 138 0.72 21.58 -5.61
C ASN A 138 1.20 23.01 -5.27
N GLU A 139 0.85 23.58 -4.11
CA GLU A 139 1.09 25.01 -3.84
C GLU A 139 2.58 25.35 -3.83
N LEU A 140 3.41 24.55 -3.17
CA LEU A 140 4.86 24.75 -3.14
C LEU A 140 5.45 24.74 -4.57
N ARG A 141 5.13 23.71 -5.35
CA ARG A 141 5.59 23.60 -6.74
C ARG A 141 5.06 24.73 -7.62
N ARG A 142 3.84 25.21 -7.42
CA ARG A 142 3.29 26.36 -8.16
C ARG A 142 3.88 27.71 -7.77
N ARG A 143 4.40 27.86 -6.55
CA ARG A 143 5.18 29.05 -6.18
C ARG A 143 6.50 29.12 -6.96
N LEU A 144 7.12 27.96 -7.23
CA LEU A 144 8.35 27.85 -8.01
C LEU A 144 8.10 27.91 -9.52
N LEU A 145 7.11 27.14 -9.99
CA LEU A 145 6.72 27.06 -11.39
C LEU A 145 5.20 27.21 -11.50
N PRO A 146 4.67 28.42 -11.75
CA PRO A 146 3.23 28.69 -11.77
C PRO A 146 2.42 27.82 -12.74
N SER A 147 3.03 27.34 -13.82
CA SER A 147 2.40 26.44 -14.81
C SER A 147 2.29 24.99 -14.35
N TYR A 148 2.91 24.62 -13.22
CA TYR A 148 2.94 23.24 -12.72
C TYR A 148 1.54 22.66 -12.51
N LYS A 149 1.25 21.57 -13.24
CA LYS A 149 -0.05 20.87 -13.28
C LYS A 149 -1.26 21.79 -13.58
N ALA A 150 -1.06 23.00 -14.12
CA ALA A 150 -2.14 23.96 -14.39
C ALA A 150 -3.13 23.46 -15.45
N HIS A 151 -2.66 22.66 -16.41
CA HIS A 151 -3.49 22.06 -17.46
C HIS A 151 -4.32 20.87 -16.97
N ARG A 152 -3.99 20.25 -15.82
CA ARG A 152 -4.79 19.18 -15.23
C ARG A 152 -6.08 19.80 -14.71
N ARG A 153 -7.09 19.95 -15.58
CA ARG A 153 -8.41 20.47 -15.20
C ARG A 153 -8.99 19.57 -14.11
N LYS A 154 -8.85 19.98 -12.85
CA LYS A 154 -9.66 19.40 -11.77
C LYS A 154 -11.11 19.70 -12.13
N PHE A 155 -12.00 18.70 -12.06
CA PHE A 155 -13.45 18.85 -12.32
C PHE A 155 -14.02 19.92 -11.37
N PHE A 156 -13.92 21.19 -11.76
CA PHE A 156 -14.46 22.33 -11.03
C PHE A 156 -15.26 23.15 -12.04
N PRO A 157 -16.60 23.11 -11.96
CA PRO A 157 -17.44 24.01 -12.73
C PRO A 157 -17.03 25.47 -12.45
N GLN A 158 -17.16 26.35 -13.45
CA GLN A 158 -16.77 27.77 -13.29
C GLN A 158 -17.60 28.51 -12.22
N SER A 159 -18.85 28.11 -11.98
CA SER A 159 -19.75 28.77 -11.02
C SER A 159 -19.44 28.44 -9.56
N THR A 160 -19.55 29.42 -8.67
CA THR A 160 -19.27 29.32 -7.22
C THR A 160 -20.22 28.35 -6.51
N ILE A 161 -21.48 28.29 -6.94
CA ILE A 161 -22.52 27.38 -6.43
C ILE A 161 -22.20 25.93 -6.84
N SER A 162 -21.85 25.73 -8.10
CA SER A 162 -21.46 24.42 -8.63
C SER A 162 -20.11 23.97 -8.05
N LYS A 163 -19.18 24.88 -7.72
CA LYS A 163 -17.95 24.58 -6.97
C LYS A 163 -18.25 24.04 -5.57
N LYS A 164 -19.18 24.64 -4.83
CA LYS A 164 -19.55 24.17 -3.48
C LYS A 164 -20.22 22.80 -3.54
N TYR A 165 -21.11 22.59 -4.50
CA TYR A 165 -21.79 21.30 -4.71
C TYR A 165 -20.80 20.20 -5.13
N VAL A 166 -19.92 20.48 -6.10
CA VAL A 166 -18.91 19.51 -6.56
C VAL A 166 -17.87 19.22 -5.48
N ARG A 167 -17.41 20.22 -4.71
CA ARG A 167 -16.56 19.97 -3.53
C ARG A 167 -17.27 19.09 -2.50
N GLY A 168 -18.57 19.29 -2.28
CA GLY A 168 -19.37 18.44 -1.40
C GLY A 168 -19.47 17.00 -1.88
N GLN A 169 -19.66 16.78 -3.20
CA GLN A 169 -19.71 15.44 -3.78
C GLN A 169 -18.35 14.74 -3.79
N VAL A 170 -17.29 15.44 -4.20
CA VAL A 170 -15.90 14.94 -4.17
C VAL A 170 -15.46 14.61 -2.74
N GLY A 171 -15.79 15.48 -1.78
CA GLY A 171 -15.53 15.24 -0.36
C GLY A 171 -16.27 14.02 0.17
N ARG A 172 -17.54 13.81 -0.21
CA ARG A 172 -18.31 12.60 0.15
C ARG A 172 -17.69 11.34 -0.44
N SER A 173 -17.28 11.35 -1.71
CA SER A 173 -16.61 10.21 -2.33
C SER A 173 -15.27 9.90 -1.66
N GLN A 174 -14.46 10.92 -1.35
CA GLN A 174 -13.18 10.74 -0.67
C GLN A 174 -13.38 10.17 0.73
N GLN A 175 -14.35 10.67 1.49
CA GLN A 175 -14.66 10.13 2.81
C GLN A 175 -15.07 8.65 2.74
N LEU A 176 -15.92 8.28 1.77
CA LEU A 176 -16.31 6.89 1.56
C LEU A 176 -15.11 5.98 1.27
N ILE A 177 -14.20 6.43 0.40
CA ILE A 177 -12.96 5.70 0.06
C ILE A 177 -12.11 5.50 1.32
N MET A 178 -11.90 6.56 2.12
CA MET A 178 -11.15 6.45 3.37
C MET A 178 -11.82 5.52 4.38
N ASP A 179 -13.15 5.55 4.48
CA ASP A 179 -13.91 4.67 5.37
C ASP A 179 -13.80 3.19 4.94
N VAL A 180 -13.82 2.91 3.64
CA VAL A 180 -13.58 1.56 3.09
C VAL A 180 -12.17 1.08 3.44
N LEU A 181 -11.14 1.89 3.19
CA LEU A 181 -9.75 1.55 3.51
C LEU A 181 -9.56 1.30 5.01
N ARG A 182 -10.13 2.14 5.87
CA ARG A 182 -10.08 1.94 7.33
C ARG A 182 -10.78 0.65 7.76
N LYS A 183 -11.91 0.29 7.13
CA LYS A 183 -12.59 -1.00 7.37
C LYS A 183 -11.78 -2.20 6.90
N CYS A 184 -10.91 -2.02 5.91
CA CYS A 184 -9.92 -3.02 5.50
C CYS A 184 -8.66 -3.02 6.38
N ASN A 185 -8.67 -2.34 7.53
CA ASN A 185 -7.51 -2.18 8.43
C ASN A 185 -6.30 -1.50 7.76
N VAL A 186 -6.54 -0.67 6.74
CA VAL A 186 -5.50 0.08 6.04
C VAL A 186 -5.38 1.47 6.65
N PRO A 187 -4.23 1.85 7.22
CA PRO A 187 -3.94 3.21 7.66
C PRO A 187 -3.97 4.15 6.46
N VAL A 188 -4.57 5.33 6.66
CA VAL A 188 -4.69 6.33 5.61
C VAL A 188 -3.91 7.58 6.00
N LEU A 189 -2.98 7.99 5.14
CA LEU A 189 -2.20 9.20 5.27
C LEU A 189 -2.64 10.25 4.25
N LYS A 190 -2.82 11.48 4.72
CA LYS A 190 -3.09 12.67 3.90
C LYS A 190 -2.39 13.84 4.58
N VAL A 191 -1.33 14.36 3.96
CA VAL A 191 -0.51 15.42 4.54
C VAL A 191 -0.79 16.71 3.80
N GLU A 192 -1.32 17.73 4.49
CA GLU A 192 -1.61 19.03 3.86
C GLU A 192 -0.37 19.62 3.19
N GLY A 193 -0.57 20.23 2.02
CA GLY A 193 0.49 20.88 1.25
C GLY A 193 1.47 19.93 0.56
N ASN A 194 1.30 18.60 0.67
CA ASN A 194 2.18 17.61 0.06
C ASN A 194 1.41 16.70 -0.90
N GLU A 195 2.07 16.30 -1.99
CA GLU A 195 1.53 15.32 -2.93
C GLU A 195 1.79 13.89 -2.42
N ALA A 196 0.99 12.93 -2.88
CA ALA A 196 1.11 11.55 -2.42
C ALA A 196 2.48 10.94 -2.73
N ASP A 197 3.05 11.29 -3.89
CA ASP A 197 4.39 10.90 -4.33
C ASP A 197 5.49 11.36 -3.35
N ASP A 198 5.45 12.63 -2.90
CA ASP A 198 6.39 13.19 -1.92
C ASP A 198 6.35 12.45 -0.58
N VAL A 199 5.13 12.16 -0.10
CA VAL A 199 4.91 11.43 1.15
C VAL A 199 5.42 10.01 1.03
N VAL A 200 5.10 9.32 -0.07
CA VAL A 200 5.57 7.94 -0.31
C VAL A 200 7.09 7.89 -0.43
N ALA A 201 7.71 8.81 -1.19
CA ALA A 201 9.16 8.87 -1.33
C ALA A 201 9.87 9.00 0.03
N THR A 202 9.35 9.87 0.90
CA THR A 202 9.87 10.04 2.27
C THR A 202 9.71 8.76 3.10
N LEU A 203 8.55 8.09 3.01
CA LEU A 203 8.28 6.87 3.79
C LEU A 203 9.06 5.66 3.27
N VAL A 204 9.34 5.58 1.98
CA VAL A 204 10.16 4.52 1.37
C VAL A 204 11.53 4.49 2.03
N GLU A 205 12.22 5.63 2.13
CA GLU A 205 13.53 5.73 2.78
C GLU A 205 13.49 5.23 4.22
N GLN A 206 12.53 5.71 5.02
CA GLN A 206 12.35 5.30 6.42
C GLN A 206 12.06 3.79 6.58
N VAL A 207 11.35 3.17 5.63
CA VAL A 207 11.04 1.74 5.66
C VAL A 207 12.27 0.90 5.27
N LEU A 208 13.04 1.37 4.30
CA LEU A 208 14.30 0.73 3.89
C LEU A 208 15.34 0.76 5.02
N GLU A 209 15.48 1.88 5.73
CA GLU A 209 16.35 2.00 6.91
C GLU A 209 16.01 1.00 8.01
N ARG A 210 14.73 0.64 8.13
CA ARG A 210 14.23 -0.37 9.08
C ARG A 210 14.42 -1.82 8.58
N GLY A 211 15.03 -2.01 7.41
CA GLY A 211 15.37 -3.33 6.87
C GLY A 211 14.21 -4.06 6.16
N TYR A 212 13.14 -3.35 5.79
CA TYR A 212 12.03 -3.91 5.02
C TYR A 212 12.22 -3.68 3.52
N HIS A 213 11.54 -4.49 2.71
CA HIS A 213 11.33 -4.20 1.29
C HIS A 213 10.09 -3.35 1.10
N VAL A 214 10.06 -2.56 0.02
CA VAL A 214 8.93 -1.69 -0.29
C VAL A 214 8.29 -2.09 -1.61
N VAL A 215 6.96 -2.09 -1.65
CA VAL A 215 6.18 -2.22 -2.88
C VAL A 215 5.23 -1.04 -3.00
N ILE A 216 5.34 -0.26 -4.07
CA ILE A 216 4.46 0.89 -4.35
C ILE A 216 3.38 0.44 -5.32
N ALA A 217 2.12 0.52 -4.93
CA ALA A 217 0.96 0.24 -5.79
C ALA A 217 0.44 1.54 -6.39
N SER A 218 0.86 1.84 -7.61
CA SER A 218 0.46 3.04 -8.35
C SER A 218 0.57 2.82 -9.86
N PRO A 219 -0.30 3.43 -10.69
CA PRO A 219 -0.07 3.58 -12.13
C PRO A 219 0.87 4.75 -12.47
N ASP A 220 1.24 5.59 -11.51
CA ASP A 220 2.06 6.78 -11.78
C ASP A 220 3.50 6.37 -12.14
N LYS A 221 3.99 6.92 -13.24
CA LYS A 221 5.34 6.65 -13.74
C LYS A 221 6.42 7.37 -12.92
N ASP A 222 6.04 8.43 -12.19
CA ASP A 222 6.97 9.25 -11.43
C ASP A 222 7.64 8.42 -10.31
N PHE A 223 6.94 7.41 -9.78
CA PHE A 223 7.50 6.46 -8.81
C PHE A 223 8.66 5.61 -9.33
N LYS A 224 8.85 5.51 -10.66
CA LYS A 224 9.94 4.70 -11.23
C LYS A 224 11.32 5.18 -10.78
N GLN A 225 11.47 6.45 -10.44
CA GLN A 225 12.69 7.03 -9.88
C GLN A 225 13.10 6.39 -8.55
N LEU A 226 12.16 5.79 -7.81
CA LEU A 226 12.42 5.13 -6.53
C LEU A 226 12.80 3.64 -6.67
N ILE A 227 12.75 3.07 -7.88
CA ILE A 227 13.02 1.65 -8.09
C ILE A 227 14.48 1.32 -7.74
N SER A 228 14.65 0.25 -6.98
CA SER A 228 15.96 -0.29 -6.62
C SER A 228 15.84 -1.81 -6.38
N GLU A 229 16.90 -2.44 -5.90
CA GLU A 229 16.84 -3.85 -5.49
C GLU A 229 15.81 -4.11 -4.38
N ASN A 230 15.57 -3.12 -3.51
CA ASN A 230 14.69 -3.25 -2.35
C ASN A 230 13.32 -2.57 -2.55
N VAL A 231 13.09 -1.90 -3.68
CA VAL A 231 11.85 -1.17 -3.99
C VAL A 231 11.29 -1.63 -5.33
N GLN A 232 10.05 -2.10 -5.32
CA GLN A 232 9.31 -2.52 -6.52
C GLN A 232 8.06 -1.68 -6.69
N ILE A 233 7.55 -1.61 -7.91
CA ILE A 233 6.24 -1.01 -8.20
C ILE A 233 5.31 -2.11 -8.67
N VAL A 234 4.05 -2.03 -8.29
CA VAL A 234 2.99 -2.83 -8.86
C VAL A 234 2.00 -1.89 -9.56
N MET A 235 1.82 -2.09 -10.86
CA MET A 235 1.04 -1.21 -11.73
C MET A 235 -0.25 -1.92 -12.19
N PRO A 236 -1.40 -1.22 -12.24
CA PRO A 236 -2.63 -1.79 -12.78
C PRO A 236 -2.56 -1.85 -14.32
N LEU A 237 -2.70 -3.04 -14.89
CA LEU A 237 -2.83 -3.24 -16.34
C LEU A 237 -4.31 -3.28 -16.70
N VAL A 238 -4.83 -2.15 -17.17
CA VAL A 238 -6.27 -1.93 -17.43
C VAL A 238 -6.84 -2.98 -18.38
N GLU A 239 -6.14 -3.28 -19.47
CA GLU A 239 -6.59 -4.25 -20.49
C GLU A 239 -6.69 -5.67 -19.95
N LEU A 240 -5.76 -6.05 -19.06
CA LEU A 240 -5.68 -7.38 -18.47
C LEU A 240 -6.45 -7.49 -17.15
N LYS A 241 -7.01 -6.39 -16.65
CA LYS A 241 -7.71 -6.30 -15.35
C LYS A 241 -6.95 -6.98 -14.22
N ARG A 242 -5.64 -6.76 -14.16
CA ARG A 242 -4.75 -7.32 -13.14
C ARG A 242 -3.66 -6.33 -12.77
N TRP A 243 -3.05 -6.58 -11.63
CA TRP A 243 -1.82 -5.93 -11.24
C TRP A 243 -0.61 -6.63 -11.87
N SER A 244 0.46 -5.87 -12.13
CA SER A 244 1.73 -6.42 -12.63
C SER A 244 2.90 -5.77 -11.92
N PHE A 245 3.84 -6.59 -11.46
CA PHE A 245 5.07 -6.10 -10.87
C PHE A 245 5.98 -5.50 -11.93
N TYR A 246 6.64 -4.41 -11.54
CA TYR A 246 7.63 -3.69 -12.29
C TYR A 246 8.84 -3.49 -11.38
N THR A 247 10.00 -3.99 -11.81
CA THR A 247 11.20 -4.12 -10.99
C THR A 247 12.38 -3.45 -11.66
N LEU A 248 13.51 -3.33 -10.96
CA LEU A 248 14.75 -2.78 -11.51
C LEU A 248 15.14 -3.45 -12.84
N LYS A 249 15.01 -4.78 -12.94
CA LYS A 249 15.27 -5.51 -14.20
C LYS A 249 14.39 -5.06 -15.36
N HIS A 250 13.11 -4.80 -15.09
CA HIS A 250 12.19 -4.29 -16.11
C HIS A 250 12.57 -2.87 -16.52
N TYR A 251 12.96 -2.03 -15.56
CA TYR A 251 13.41 -0.67 -15.83
C TYR A 251 14.67 -0.64 -16.70
N THR A 252 15.72 -1.36 -16.29
CA THR A 252 16.99 -1.42 -17.04
C THR A 252 16.79 -1.98 -18.44
N ALA A 253 15.95 -3.00 -18.61
CA ALA A 253 15.63 -3.54 -19.93
C ALA A 253 14.89 -2.54 -20.84
N GLN A 254 14.07 -1.65 -20.25
CA GLN A 254 13.27 -0.69 -21.00
C GLN A 254 14.04 0.61 -21.33
N TYR A 255 14.79 1.15 -20.38
CA TYR A 255 15.41 2.48 -20.47
C TYR A 255 16.93 2.44 -20.65
N ASN A 256 17.57 1.28 -20.40
CA ASN A 256 19.02 1.10 -20.50
C ASN A 256 19.83 2.10 -19.66
N CYS A 257 19.29 2.52 -18.52
CA CYS A 257 19.92 3.42 -17.57
C CYS A 257 19.52 3.08 -16.13
N ASP A 258 20.18 3.73 -15.17
CA ASP A 258 19.86 3.65 -13.76
C ASP A 258 18.68 4.59 -13.41
N PRO A 259 17.64 4.13 -12.67
CA PRO A 259 16.48 4.95 -12.34
C PRO A 259 16.81 6.26 -11.61
N GLN A 260 17.87 6.27 -10.77
CA GLN A 260 18.23 7.47 -10.00
C GLN A 260 18.90 8.53 -10.87
N SER A 261 19.40 8.15 -12.05
CA SER A 261 20.07 9.04 -13.00
C SER A 261 19.16 9.46 -14.17
N ASP A 262 17.93 8.93 -14.24
CA ASP A 262 17.02 9.17 -15.35
C ASP A 262 16.16 10.42 -15.15
N LEU A 263 16.52 11.48 -15.86
CA LEU A 263 15.78 12.75 -15.89
C LEU A 263 14.72 12.80 -17.01
N SER A 264 14.53 11.72 -17.77
CA SER A 264 13.61 11.66 -18.92
C SER A 264 12.17 11.28 -18.56
N LEU A 265 11.95 10.88 -17.31
CA LEU A 265 10.66 10.46 -16.78
C LEU A 265 9.68 11.62 -16.57
#